data_AF-A0A427SZL7-F1
#
_entry.id   AF-A0A427SZL7-F1
#
_cell.length_a   1.000
_cell.length_b   1.000
_cell.length_c   1.000
_cell.angle_alpha   90.00
_cell.angle_beta   90.00
_cell.angle_gamma   90.00
#
_symmetry.space_group_name_H-M   'P 1'
#
loop_
_entity.id
_entity.type
_entity.pdbx_description
1 polymer ?
#
loop_
_entity_poly.entity_id
_entity_poly.type
_entity_poly.pdbx_seq_one_letter_code
_entity_poly.pdbx_strand_id
1 'polypeptide(L)'
;MAYIYALNAECGERETHARDLARHFEGRSSRVFSSEGAWWCSIAPEGLSERGIGSAAEAAAMTAAGRQLYWLLRTAPPVYRYALAGVETDEFRTYAELVAEKDLTRFAGLVVSEDIWAATGERAEFSDFAPGYRWIPYRGETHR
;
A
#
# COMPACT_ATOMS: atom_id res chain seq x y z
N MET A 1 -10.98 -7.07 17.64
CA MET A 1 -10.62 -6.95 16.21
C MET A 1 -9.10 -7.01 16.14
N ALA A 2 -8.54 -7.71 15.16
CA ALA A 2 -7.09 -7.77 14.96
C ALA A 2 -6.67 -6.56 14.12
N TYR A 3 -5.72 -5.78 14.62
CA TYR A 3 -5.10 -4.65 13.92
C TYR A 3 -4.04 -5.22 12.98
N ILE A 4 -4.46 -5.62 11.79
CA ILE A 4 -3.58 -6.27 10.81
C ILE A 4 -2.77 -5.19 10.10
N TYR A 5 -1.45 -5.28 10.22
CA TYR A 5 -0.53 -4.51 9.39
C TYR A 5 -0.36 -5.21 8.04
N ALA A 6 -0.64 -4.51 6.94
CA ALA A 6 -0.51 -5.06 5.60
C ALA A 6 -0.13 -3.99 4.58
N LEU A 7 0.40 -4.42 3.43
CA LEU A 7 0.42 -3.63 2.20
C LEU A 7 -0.87 -3.92 1.45
N ASN A 8 -1.69 -2.90 1.22
CA ASN A 8 -2.91 -3.02 0.43
C ASN A 8 -2.73 -2.27 -0.89
N ALA A 9 -2.99 -2.95 -1.99
CA ALA A 9 -2.88 -2.42 -3.34
C ALA A 9 -4.19 -2.62 -4.11
N GLU A 10 -4.65 -1.55 -4.75
CA GLU A 10 -5.86 -1.57 -5.57
C GLU A 10 -5.48 -1.74 -7.05
N CYS A 11 -6.07 -2.71 -7.74
CA CYS A 11 -5.60 -3.27 -9.01
C CYS A 11 -6.54 -3.02 -10.21
N GLY A 12 -7.53 -2.15 -10.05
CA GLY A 12 -8.53 -1.84 -11.04
C GLY A 12 -9.61 -2.92 -11.15
N GLU A 13 -10.25 -2.98 -12.30
CA GLU A 13 -11.41 -3.85 -12.55
C GLU A 13 -11.03 -5.30 -12.87
N ARG A 14 -9.73 -5.60 -13.02
CA ARG A 14 -9.24 -6.90 -13.47
C ARG A 14 -8.71 -7.74 -12.31
N GLU A 15 -9.39 -8.84 -12.01
CA GLU A 15 -8.93 -9.82 -11.00
C GLU A 15 -7.52 -10.33 -11.28
N THR A 16 -7.20 -10.54 -12.57
CA THR A 16 -5.89 -11.04 -12.99
C THR A 16 -4.75 -10.15 -12.52
N HIS A 17 -4.94 -8.83 -12.47
CA HIS A 17 -3.94 -7.89 -11.99
C HIS A 17 -3.64 -8.10 -10.49
N ALA A 18 -4.68 -8.23 -9.66
CA ALA A 18 -4.52 -8.51 -8.23
C ALA A 18 -3.87 -9.86 -7.97
N ARG A 19 -4.17 -10.87 -8.80
CA ARG A 19 -3.53 -12.19 -8.74
C ARG A 19 -2.06 -12.16 -9.17
N ASP A 20 -1.72 -11.42 -10.20
CA ASP A 20 -0.32 -11.27 -10.65
C ASP A 20 0.52 -10.54 -9.61
N LEU A 21 -0.06 -9.53 -8.95
CA LEU A 21 0.57 -8.89 -7.81
C LEU A 21 0.76 -9.88 -6.65
N ALA A 22 -0.26 -10.66 -6.30
CA ALA A 22 -0.14 -11.67 -5.24
C ALA A 22 0.97 -12.70 -5.51
N ARG A 23 1.10 -13.17 -6.76
CA ARG A 23 2.17 -14.07 -7.19
C ARG A 23 3.57 -13.45 -7.05
N HIS A 24 3.70 -12.14 -7.28
CA HIS A 24 4.97 -11.43 -7.10
C HIS A 24 5.45 -11.46 -5.64
N PHE A 25 4.51 -11.53 -4.69
CA PHE A 25 4.80 -11.67 -3.26
C PHE A 25 4.78 -13.13 -2.77
N GLU A 26 5.06 -14.10 -3.65
CA GLU A 26 5.10 -15.52 -3.30
C GLU A 26 5.97 -15.77 -2.05
N GLY A 27 5.46 -16.64 -1.16
CA GLY A 27 6.08 -16.90 0.15
C GLY A 27 5.64 -15.95 1.27
N ARG A 28 4.70 -15.03 1.00
CA ARG A 28 4.03 -14.20 2.02
C ARG A 28 2.53 -14.45 2.03
N SER A 29 1.89 -14.15 3.16
CA SER A 29 0.43 -14.22 3.28
C SER A 29 -0.22 -13.14 2.43
N SER A 30 -0.81 -13.53 1.30
CA SER A 30 -1.51 -12.63 0.37
C SER A 30 -3.00 -12.96 0.29
N ARG A 31 -3.85 -11.94 0.17
CA ARG A 31 -5.29 -12.06 -0.02
C ARG A 31 -5.72 -11.23 -1.22
N VAL A 32 -6.44 -11.87 -2.15
CA VAL A 32 -7.10 -11.21 -3.29
C VAL A 32 -8.59 -11.14 -3.01
N PHE A 33 -9.19 -9.96 -3.19
CA PHE A 33 -10.62 -9.74 -2.95
C PHE A 33 -11.14 -8.58 -3.80
N SER A 34 -12.45 -8.52 -4.00
CA SER A 34 -13.11 -7.41 -4.67
C SER A 34 -13.86 -6.55 -3.67
N SER A 35 -13.75 -5.23 -3.78
CA SER A 35 -14.50 -4.27 -2.97
C SER A 35 -14.79 -3.00 -3.78
N GLU A 36 -16.01 -2.47 -3.67
CA GLU A 36 -16.47 -1.25 -4.37
C GLU A 36 -16.15 -1.24 -5.88
N GLY A 37 -16.29 -2.39 -6.54
CA GLY A 37 -16.05 -2.55 -7.99
C GLY A 37 -14.57 -2.64 -8.41
N ALA A 38 -13.65 -2.65 -7.45
CA ALA A 38 -12.21 -2.79 -7.67
C ALA A 38 -11.68 -4.11 -7.10
N TRP A 39 -10.63 -4.65 -7.71
CA TRP A 39 -9.88 -5.78 -7.20
C TRP A 39 -8.70 -5.31 -6.37
N TRP A 40 -8.50 -5.94 -5.23
CA TRP A 40 -7.48 -5.62 -4.25
C TRP A 40 -6.56 -6.80 -4.02
N CYS A 41 -5.30 -6.48 -3.73
CA CYS A 41 -4.31 -7.41 -3.23
C CYS A 41 -3.77 -6.89 -1.90
N SER A 42 -3.95 -7.68 -0.84
CA SER A 42 -3.43 -7.40 0.50
C SER A 42 -2.30 -8.37 0.81
N ILE A 43 -1.17 -7.86 1.31
CA ILE A 43 -0.01 -8.66 1.72
C ILE A 43 0.28 -8.37 3.18
N ALA A 44 0.05 -9.37 4.05
CA ALA A 44 0.31 -9.28 5.48
C ALA A 44 1.68 -9.91 5.80
N PRO A 45 2.61 -9.17 6.44
CA PRO A 45 3.83 -9.78 6.97
C PRO A 45 3.50 -10.66 8.17
N GLU A 46 4.24 -11.75 8.31
CA GLU A 46 4.14 -12.64 9.47
C GLU A 46 4.94 -12.11 10.66
N GLY A 47 4.57 -12.54 11.87
CA GLY A 47 5.32 -12.23 13.09
C GLY A 47 5.15 -10.80 13.63
N LEU A 48 4.15 -10.06 13.13
CA LEU A 48 3.78 -8.74 13.64
C LEU A 48 2.67 -8.82 14.69
N SER A 49 2.59 -7.78 15.51
CA SER A 49 1.54 -7.66 16.53
C SER A 49 0.16 -7.48 15.89
N GLU A 50 -0.78 -8.35 16.26
CA GLU A 50 -2.20 -8.26 15.84
C GLU A 50 -2.99 -7.25 16.68
N ARG A 51 -2.33 -6.55 17.62
CA ARG A 51 -2.95 -5.53 18.49
C ARG A 51 -2.53 -4.11 18.12
N GLY A 52 -1.77 -3.94 17.04
CA GLY A 52 -1.23 -2.65 16.62
C GLY A 52 0.09 -2.32 17.32
N ILE A 53 0.37 -1.03 17.50
CA ILE A 53 1.62 -0.55 18.08
C ILE A 53 1.42 -0.25 19.57
N GLY A 54 1.72 -1.24 20.43
CA GLY A 54 1.72 -1.08 21.88
C GLY A 54 3.08 -0.69 22.46
N SER A 55 4.15 -0.72 21.66
CA SER A 55 5.52 -0.47 22.08
C SER A 55 6.41 0.04 20.95
N ALA A 56 7.55 0.64 21.31
CA ALA A 56 8.57 1.05 20.34
C ALA A 56 9.16 -0.14 19.56
N ALA A 57 9.23 -1.33 20.16
CA ALA A 57 9.72 -2.54 19.50
C ALA A 57 8.75 -2.98 18.39
N GLU A 58 7.44 -2.94 18.65
CA GLU A 58 6.42 -3.23 17.63
C GLU A 58 6.44 -2.19 16.50
N ALA A 59 6.57 -0.90 16.82
CA ALA A 59 6.72 0.15 15.81
C ALA A 59 7.95 -0.08 14.90
N ALA A 60 9.08 -0.48 15.50
CA ALA A 60 10.29 -0.80 14.75
C ALA A 60 10.11 -2.05 13.86
N ALA A 61 9.45 -3.09 14.37
CA ALA A 61 9.14 -4.30 13.59
C ALA A 61 8.21 -4.01 12.40
N MET A 62 7.14 -3.24 12.61
CA MET A 62 6.22 -2.83 11.54
C MET A 62 6.94 -1.93 10.51
N THR A 63 7.79 -1.01 10.97
CA THR A 63 8.64 -0.19 10.07
C THR A 63 9.54 -1.04 9.19
N ALA A 64 10.22 -2.05 9.78
CA ALA A 64 11.07 -2.95 9.03
C ALA A 64 10.27 -3.76 8.00
N ALA A 65 9.10 -4.26 8.39
CA ALA A 65 8.21 -4.98 7.49
C ALA A 65 7.69 -4.09 6.34
N GLY A 66 7.24 -2.87 6.64
CA GLY A 66 6.80 -1.90 5.64
C GLY A 66 7.88 -1.59 4.62
N ARG A 67 9.13 -1.36 5.07
CA ARG A 67 10.27 -1.16 4.16
C ARG A 67 10.51 -2.35 3.23
N GLN A 68 10.42 -3.58 3.74
CA GLN A 68 10.54 -4.78 2.91
C GLN A 68 9.40 -4.89 1.89
N LEU A 69 8.16 -4.60 2.31
CA LEU A 69 6.99 -4.62 1.43
C LEU A 69 7.14 -3.61 0.28
N TYR A 70 7.52 -2.37 0.57
CA TYR A 70 7.78 -1.37 -0.47
C TYR A 70 8.95 -1.76 -1.38
N TRP A 71 10.03 -2.32 -0.83
CA TRP A 71 11.15 -2.79 -1.64
C TRP A 71 10.74 -3.85 -2.66
N LEU A 72 9.91 -4.82 -2.25
CA LEU A 72 9.35 -5.83 -3.16
C LEU A 72 8.36 -5.22 -4.16
N LEU A 73 7.52 -4.29 -3.71
CA LEU A 73 6.54 -3.61 -4.57
C LEU A 73 7.21 -2.82 -5.70
N ARG A 74 8.42 -2.27 -5.48
CA ARG A 74 9.17 -1.56 -6.53
C ARG A 74 9.53 -2.43 -7.73
N THR A 75 9.62 -3.74 -7.55
CA THR A 75 9.93 -4.69 -8.63
C THR A 75 8.68 -5.44 -9.11
N ALA A 76 7.50 -5.09 -8.61
CA ALA A 76 6.25 -5.71 -9.00
C ALA A 76 5.84 -5.31 -10.43
N PRO A 77 5.05 -6.14 -11.12
CA PRO A 77 4.48 -5.75 -12.40
C PRO A 77 3.56 -4.51 -12.25
N PRO A 78 3.44 -3.65 -13.28
CA PRO A 78 2.65 -2.43 -13.22
C PRO A 78 1.14 -2.73 -13.37
N VAL A 79 0.59 -3.43 -12.39
CA VAL A 79 -0.79 -3.96 -12.41
C VAL A 79 -1.69 -3.33 -11.35
N TYR A 80 -1.15 -2.47 -10.49
CA TYR A 80 -1.90 -1.75 -9.46
C TYR A 80 -2.02 -0.25 -9.77
N ARG A 81 -3.09 0.39 -9.31
CA ARG A 81 -3.30 1.84 -9.44
C ARG A 81 -2.65 2.59 -8.28
N TYR A 82 -2.79 2.10 -7.07
CA TYR A 82 -2.12 2.64 -5.90
C TYR A 82 -1.94 1.57 -4.82
N ALA A 83 -1.02 1.82 -3.88
CA ALA A 83 -0.77 0.96 -2.76
C ALA A 83 -0.35 1.75 -1.52
N LEU A 84 -0.69 1.23 -0.34
CA LEU A 84 -0.30 1.79 0.95
C LEU A 84 -0.10 0.66 1.96
N ALA A 85 1.02 0.72 2.70
CA ALA A 85 1.27 -0.14 3.85
C ALA A 85 0.91 0.57 5.15
N GLY A 86 0.24 -0.13 6.05
CA GLY A 86 -0.15 0.37 7.36
C GLY A 86 -1.09 -0.58 8.10
N VAL A 87 -1.40 -0.21 9.34
CA VAL A 87 -2.44 -0.89 10.15
C VAL A 87 -3.82 -0.52 9.62
N GLU A 88 -4.70 -1.50 9.43
CA GLU A 88 -6.10 -1.29 8.97
C GLU A 88 -6.17 -0.45 7.69
N THR A 89 -5.30 -0.78 6.74
CA THR A 89 -5.29 -0.17 5.40
C THR A 89 -6.09 -0.99 4.38
N ASP A 90 -6.81 -2.01 4.83
CA ASP A 90 -7.79 -2.71 4.01
C ASP A 90 -8.90 -1.73 3.62
N GLU A 91 -9.16 -1.64 2.31
CA GLU A 91 -10.15 -0.71 1.76
C GLU A 91 -9.90 0.77 2.14
N PHE A 92 -8.63 1.14 2.37
CA PHE A 92 -8.19 2.47 2.82
C PHE A 92 -8.96 3.65 2.19
N ARG A 93 -9.08 3.66 0.86
CA ARG A 93 -9.84 4.60 0.05
C ARG A 93 -10.27 3.90 -1.21
N THR A 94 -11.42 4.24 -1.77
CA THR A 94 -11.73 3.92 -3.16
C THR A 94 -10.92 4.81 -4.10
N TYR A 95 -10.83 4.41 -5.38
CA TYR A 95 -10.17 5.22 -6.41
C TYR A 95 -10.75 6.64 -6.50
N ALA A 96 -12.10 6.76 -6.47
CA ALA A 96 -12.76 8.04 -6.56
C ALA A 96 -12.47 8.95 -5.36
N GLU A 97 -12.45 8.40 -4.15
CA GLU A 97 -12.07 9.16 -2.95
C GLU A 97 -10.61 9.58 -2.96
N LEU A 98 -9.70 8.71 -3.44
CA LEU A 98 -8.28 9.03 -3.53
C LEU A 98 -8.02 10.18 -4.49
N VAL A 99 -8.64 10.16 -5.68
CA VAL A 99 -8.50 11.24 -6.68
C VAL A 99 -9.16 12.54 -6.22
N ALA A 100 -10.25 12.45 -5.45
CA ALA A 100 -10.91 13.62 -4.87
C ALA A 100 -10.16 14.21 -3.67
N GLU A 101 -9.11 13.54 -3.20
CA GLU A 101 -8.41 13.94 -1.99
C GLU A 101 -7.58 15.21 -2.19
N LYS A 102 -7.79 16.18 -1.30
CA LYS A 102 -7.14 17.50 -1.41
C LYS A 102 -5.68 17.48 -0.98
N ASP A 103 -5.29 16.48 -0.21
CA ASP A 103 -3.92 16.38 0.29
C ASP A 103 -3.53 14.91 0.49
N LEU A 104 -2.86 14.37 -0.52
CA LEU A 104 -2.28 13.03 -0.47
C LEU A 104 -1.02 12.97 0.40
N THR A 105 -0.36 14.10 0.68
CA THR A 105 0.93 14.14 1.41
C THR A 105 0.82 13.62 2.85
N ARG A 106 -0.41 13.59 3.38
CA ARG A 106 -0.71 13.00 4.69
C ARG A 106 -0.48 11.48 4.74
N PHE A 107 -0.51 10.81 3.59
CA PHE A 107 -0.37 9.35 3.50
C PHE A 107 1.08 8.98 3.19
N ALA A 108 1.93 9.06 4.21
CA ALA A 108 3.32 8.63 4.06
C ALA A 108 3.39 7.16 3.63
N GLY A 109 4.13 6.89 2.55
CA GLY A 109 4.22 5.57 1.94
C GLY A 109 3.24 5.34 0.78
N LEU A 110 2.28 6.24 0.54
CA LEU A 110 1.34 6.08 -0.58
C LEU A 110 2.10 6.04 -1.91
N VAL A 111 1.93 4.94 -2.64
CA VAL A 111 2.38 4.73 -4.01
C VAL A 111 1.18 4.90 -4.92
N VAL A 112 1.31 5.65 -6.01
CA VAL A 112 0.26 5.88 -7.00
C VAL A 112 0.83 5.73 -8.41
N SER A 113 0.00 5.30 -9.36
CA SER A 113 0.35 5.35 -10.78
C SER A 113 0.53 6.80 -11.24
N GLU A 114 1.28 6.99 -12.33
CA GLU A 114 1.43 8.32 -12.94
C GLU A 114 0.09 8.94 -13.34
N ASP A 115 -0.90 8.14 -13.73
CA ASP A 115 -2.25 8.63 -14.04
C ASP A 115 -2.93 9.28 -12.83
N ILE A 116 -2.84 8.67 -11.64
CA ILE A 116 -3.40 9.23 -10.40
C ILE A 116 -2.60 10.45 -9.97
N TRP A 117 -1.27 10.39 -10.08
CA TRP A 117 -0.42 11.54 -9.75
C TRP A 117 -0.75 12.75 -10.63
N ALA A 118 -0.93 12.54 -11.94
CA ALA A 118 -1.37 13.58 -12.88
C ALA A 118 -2.77 14.10 -12.54
N ALA A 119 -3.73 13.21 -12.29
CA ALA A 119 -5.10 13.58 -11.93
C ALA A 119 -5.21 14.35 -10.61
N THR A 120 -4.22 14.21 -9.71
CA THR A 120 -4.18 14.87 -8.40
C THR A 120 -3.26 16.08 -8.34
N GLY A 121 -2.78 16.54 -9.51
CA GLY A 121 -2.09 17.81 -9.71
C GLY A 121 -0.56 17.76 -9.69
N GLU A 122 0.04 16.60 -9.99
CA GLU A 122 1.49 16.46 -10.21
C GLU A 122 2.36 17.02 -9.08
N ARG A 123 1.97 16.73 -7.84
CA ARG A 123 2.61 17.26 -6.64
C ARG A 123 4.09 16.92 -6.57
N ALA A 124 4.93 17.93 -6.29
CA ALA A 124 6.39 17.80 -6.21
C ALA A 124 6.87 17.00 -4.99
N GLU A 125 6.01 16.78 -4.01
CA GLU A 125 6.27 15.96 -2.83
C GLU A 125 6.39 14.46 -3.17
N PHE A 126 5.88 14.05 -4.33
CA PHE A 126 6.03 12.69 -4.82
C PHE A 126 7.41 12.48 -5.43
N SER A 127 8.08 11.41 -5.02
CA SER A 127 9.34 10.93 -5.58
C SER A 127 9.11 9.78 -6.56
N ASP A 128 10.14 9.42 -7.33
CA ASP A 128 10.13 8.21 -8.15
C ASP A 128 10.06 6.96 -7.26
N PHE A 129 9.20 6.01 -7.65
CA PHE A 129 9.09 4.72 -6.97
C PHE A 129 9.60 3.58 -7.84
N ALA A 130 8.91 3.36 -8.97
CA ALA A 130 9.18 2.39 -10.02
C ALA A 130 8.69 2.98 -11.35
N PRO A 131 9.07 2.45 -12.53
CA PRO A 131 8.53 2.94 -13.80
C PRO A 131 6.98 2.95 -13.80
N GLY A 132 6.38 4.10 -14.10
CA GLY A 132 4.92 4.30 -14.06
C GLY A 132 4.34 4.57 -12.67
N TYR A 133 5.18 4.69 -11.63
CA TYR A 133 4.74 4.92 -10.25
C TYR A 133 5.51 6.04 -9.54
N ARG A 134 4.75 6.81 -8.77
CA ARG A 134 5.20 7.88 -7.90
C ARG A 134 4.83 7.54 -6.46
N TRP A 135 5.58 8.02 -5.49
CA TRP A 135 5.22 7.80 -4.09
C TRP A 135 5.63 8.92 -3.14
N ILE A 136 4.97 8.96 -1.99
CA ILE A 136 5.44 9.73 -0.83
C ILE A 136 6.32 8.79 0.00
N PRO A 137 7.60 9.11 0.26
CA PRO A 137 8.49 8.22 0.99
C PRO A 137 7.93 7.79 2.34
N TYR A 138 7.94 6.48 2.57
CA TYR A 138 7.49 5.88 3.82
C TYR A 138 8.38 6.29 5.00
N ARG A 139 7.78 6.85 6.06
CA ARG A 139 8.49 7.38 7.23
C ARG A 139 8.70 6.36 8.35
N GLY A 140 8.05 5.20 8.27
CA GLY A 140 7.99 4.23 9.35
C GLY A 140 6.81 4.48 10.29
N GLU A 141 6.54 3.47 11.11
CA GLU A 141 5.54 3.50 12.16
C GLU A 141 6.11 4.13 13.44
N THR A 142 5.28 4.85 14.19
CA THR A 142 5.67 5.49 15.45
C THR A 142 4.77 5.05 16.59
N HIS A 143 5.37 4.74 17.74
CA HIS A 143 4.65 4.63 19.02
C HIS A 143 4.54 6.03 19.64
N ARG A 144 3.32 6.47 19.96
CA ARG A 144 3.04 7.74 20.62
C ARG A 144 2.39 7.51 21.98
#